data_AF-A0A2N2Z0D8-F1
#
_entry.id   AF-A0A2N2Z0D8-F1
#
_cell.length_a   1.000
_cell.length_b   1.000
_cell.length_c   1.000
_cell.angle_alpha   90.00
_cell.angle_beta   90.00
_cell.angle_gamma   90.00
#
_symmetry.space_group_name_H-M   'P 1'
#
loop_
_entity.id
_entity.type
_entity.pdbx_description
1 polymer ?
#
loop_
_entity_poly.entity_id
_entity_poly.type
_entity_poly.pdbx_seq_one_letter_code
_entity_poly.pdbx_strand_id
1 'polypeptide(L)'
;METSSQEKYFVSFNNKLGTPFTLENPTDYLTIKSVERRVKQGIDIDYTDLPVSPNYINQLKETGAKVLFTLKWFNGAVIETTSEAMVLQIENLESVKEIRKVFEPGLKSAPMPEEEIFPIYTVAKDPNDFYFYGSSSTQIKMLNGHIIHNKGFRGKGITIGVLDAGFYNTNTLPAFDSLWKDERVIFTKDFVTPNSNIYQEHTHGMIVLSAMVGNLPGQLIGSAPEANYILIRSEDANSEQIIEEYNWAAAAELADSLGVDIINSSLGYYLYDTPWQSHTYSQMNGISTPIAQAANFAGEKGILVVSSAGNEGTNDWKYIITPADAINTIGVGAVNELGQYASFSSIGPSADGRIKPDVMAMGQSTVIQSPNGQIGSANGTSLSAPIIS
;
A
#
# COMPACT_ATOMS: atom_id res chain seq x y z
N MET A 1 -17.31 22.35 15.39
CA MET A 1 -16.07 23.15 15.25
C MET A 1 -15.18 22.33 14.35
N GLU A 2 -14.96 22.78 13.12
CA GLU A 2 -13.91 22.21 12.28
C GLU A 2 -12.60 22.43 13.03
N THR A 3 -12.00 21.36 13.55
CA THR A 3 -10.61 21.40 13.99
C THR A 3 -9.78 21.68 12.75
N SER A 4 -9.28 22.90 12.61
CA SER A 4 -8.24 23.23 11.63
C SER A 4 -7.14 22.17 11.73
N SER A 5 -6.84 21.52 10.60
CA SER A 5 -5.76 20.53 10.54
C SER A 5 -4.46 21.14 11.06
N GLN A 6 -3.67 20.39 11.81
CA GLN A 6 -2.45 20.87 12.46
C GLN A 6 -1.22 20.39 11.69
N GLU A 7 -0.08 21.07 11.87
CA GLU A 7 1.19 20.61 11.29
C GLU A 7 1.58 19.26 11.88
N LYS A 8 2.21 18.41 11.06
CA LYS A 8 2.72 17.12 11.50
C LYS A 8 4.19 16.99 11.18
N TYR A 9 4.91 16.34 12.10
CA TYR A 9 6.35 16.18 12.04
C TYR A 9 6.72 14.71 12.26
N PHE A 10 7.68 14.21 11.49
CA PHE A 10 8.37 12.98 11.80
C PHE A 10 9.58 13.29 12.70
N VAL A 11 9.67 12.61 13.84
CA VAL A 11 10.75 12.72 14.81
C VAL A 11 11.48 11.39 14.86
N SER A 12 12.76 11.37 14.47
CA SER A 12 13.60 10.17 14.59
C SER A 12 14.40 10.20 15.88
N PHE A 13 14.66 9.02 16.45
CA PHE A 13 15.41 8.87 17.69
C PHE A 13 16.80 8.28 17.44
N ASN A 14 17.75 8.62 18.32
CA ASN A 14 19.15 8.19 18.21
C ASN A 14 19.34 6.68 18.39
N ASN A 15 18.45 6.01 19.11
CA ASN A 15 18.47 4.56 19.37
C ASN A 15 17.12 4.09 19.96
N LYS A 16 17.03 2.84 20.44
CA LYS A 16 15.86 2.23 21.09
C LYS A 16 16.13 1.90 22.56
N LEU A 17 17.10 2.56 23.20
CA LEU A 17 17.42 2.30 24.61
C LEU A 17 16.19 2.52 25.51
N GLY A 18 15.99 1.60 26.45
CA GLY A 18 14.82 1.60 27.33
C GLY A 18 13.57 0.96 26.73
N THR A 19 13.64 0.37 25.53
CA THR A 19 12.59 -0.55 25.07
C THR A 19 12.52 -1.77 26.00
N PRO A 20 11.33 -2.18 26.50
CA PRO A 20 11.18 -3.36 27.35
C PRO A 20 11.19 -4.67 26.56
N PHE A 21 11.15 -4.58 25.23
CA PHE A 21 11.09 -5.72 24.32
C PHE A 21 12.48 -6.27 24.01
N THR A 22 12.55 -7.57 23.70
CA THR A 22 13.80 -8.31 23.49
C THR A 22 13.71 -9.15 22.22
N LEU A 23 14.83 -9.37 21.53
CA LEU A 23 14.86 -10.18 20.31
C LEU A 23 14.57 -11.66 20.60
N GLU A 24 14.79 -12.09 21.84
CA GLU A 24 14.52 -13.44 22.33
C GLU A 24 13.03 -13.74 22.52
N ASN A 25 12.18 -12.70 22.65
CA ASN A 25 10.73 -12.84 22.83
C ASN A 25 9.95 -12.05 21.77
N PRO A 26 10.09 -12.40 20.47
CA PRO A 26 9.48 -11.63 19.39
C PRO A 26 7.95 -11.65 19.42
N THR A 27 7.34 -12.65 20.06
CA THR A 27 5.88 -12.77 20.17
C THR A 27 5.24 -11.71 21.05
N ASP A 28 6.03 -10.91 21.79
CA ASP A 28 5.52 -9.78 22.57
C ASP A 28 5.15 -8.58 21.67
N TYR A 29 5.65 -8.55 20.43
CA TYR A 29 5.45 -7.43 19.50
C TYR A 29 5.21 -7.85 18.03
N LEU A 30 5.28 -9.14 17.72
CA LEU A 30 4.91 -9.74 16.43
C LEU A 30 3.89 -10.86 16.65
N THR A 31 2.96 -11.07 15.71
CA THR A 31 2.10 -12.25 15.75
C THR A 31 2.90 -13.53 15.51
N ILE A 32 2.37 -14.66 15.97
CA ILE A 32 2.94 -15.99 15.69
C ILE A 32 3.14 -16.18 14.18
N LYS A 33 2.17 -15.76 13.35
CA LYS A 33 2.27 -15.86 11.88
C LYS A 33 3.48 -15.09 11.33
N SER A 34 3.74 -13.90 11.85
CA SER A 34 4.89 -13.07 11.44
C SER A 34 6.24 -13.72 11.78
N VAL A 35 6.33 -14.36 12.95
CA VAL A 35 7.51 -15.12 13.38
C VAL A 35 7.68 -16.40 12.54
N GLU A 36 6.60 -17.15 12.31
CA GLU A 36 6.63 -18.37 11.49
C GLU A 36 7.03 -18.10 10.03
N ARG A 37 6.57 -16.97 9.45
CA ARG A 37 6.99 -16.53 8.11
C ARG A 37 8.50 -16.37 8.02
N ARG A 38 9.09 -15.67 8.99
CA ARG A 38 10.53 -15.44 9.07
C ARG A 38 11.31 -16.73 9.26
N VAL A 39 10.88 -17.61 10.18
CA VAL A 39 11.49 -18.93 10.39
C VAL A 39 11.48 -19.77 9.11
N LYS A 40 10.34 -19.82 8.41
CA LYS A 40 10.19 -20.56 7.15
C LYS A 40 11.13 -20.06 6.05
N GLN A 41 11.44 -18.76 6.05
CA GLN A 41 12.30 -18.12 5.06
C GLN A 41 13.78 -18.00 5.50
N GLY A 42 14.11 -18.39 6.73
CA GLY A 42 15.45 -18.24 7.29
C GLY A 42 15.85 -16.78 7.53
N ILE A 43 14.89 -15.93 7.89
CA ILE A 43 15.08 -14.51 8.20
C ILE A 43 15.17 -14.34 9.71
N ASP A 44 16.23 -13.69 10.18
CA ASP A 44 16.43 -13.41 11.60
C ASP A 44 15.55 -12.25 12.08
N ILE A 45 15.17 -12.29 13.35
CA ILE A 45 14.61 -11.13 14.06
C ILE A 45 15.78 -10.23 14.46
N ASP A 46 15.69 -8.95 14.14
CA ASP A 46 16.77 -7.99 14.40
C ASP A 46 16.29 -6.72 15.12
N TYR A 47 17.23 -5.82 15.36
CA TYR A 47 17.01 -4.57 16.08
C TYR A 47 15.93 -3.65 15.47
N THR A 48 15.70 -3.73 14.16
CA THR A 48 14.66 -2.94 13.48
C THR A 48 13.24 -3.47 13.78
N ASP A 49 13.12 -4.73 14.21
CA ASP A 49 11.85 -5.30 14.64
C ASP A 49 11.42 -4.84 16.04
N LEU A 50 12.36 -4.34 16.86
CA LEU A 50 12.05 -3.87 18.22
C LEU A 50 11.18 -2.61 18.19
N PRO A 51 10.11 -2.54 19.00
CA PRO A 51 9.33 -1.32 19.16
C PRO A 51 10.18 -0.13 19.64
N VAL A 52 9.74 1.08 19.27
CA VAL A 52 10.31 2.34 19.75
C VAL A 52 10.21 2.42 21.27
N SER A 53 11.24 2.97 21.91
CA SER A 53 11.30 3.12 23.36
C SER A 53 10.08 3.90 23.91
N PRO A 54 9.30 3.31 24.84
CA PRO A 54 8.18 4.01 25.48
C PRO A 54 8.61 5.30 26.19
N ASN A 55 9.84 5.35 26.71
CA ASN A 55 10.36 6.55 27.36
C ASN A 55 10.49 7.73 26.39
N TYR A 56 10.95 7.47 25.15
CA TYR A 56 11.07 8.52 24.14
C TYR A 56 9.70 9.01 23.67
N ILE A 57 8.73 8.10 23.55
CA ILE A 57 7.33 8.46 23.27
C ILE A 57 6.75 9.33 24.39
N ASN A 58 7.06 9.01 25.66
CA ASN A 58 6.58 9.80 26.80
C ASN A 58 7.22 11.19 26.84
N GLN A 59 8.52 11.31 26.54
CA GLN A 59 9.18 12.62 26.41
C GLN A 59 8.49 13.52 25.37
N LEU A 60 8.09 12.96 24.21
CA LEU A 60 7.32 13.71 23.21
C LEU A 60 5.95 14.14 23.74
N LYS A 61 5.26 13.28 24.49
CA LYS A 61 3.94 13.63 25.07
C LYS A 61 4.06 14.70 26.16
N GLU A 62 5.15 14.68 26.93
CA GLU A 62 5.42 15.65 28.00
C GLU A 62 5.66 17.08 27.49
N THR A 63 6.07 17.25 26.22
CA THR A 63 6.10 18.59 25.59
C THR A 63 4.72 19.11 25.22
N GLY A 64 3.69 18.26 25.27
CA GLY A 64 2.32 18.55 24.83
C GLY A 64 2.03 18.14 23.39
N ALA A 65 3.00 17.58 22.66
CA ALA A 65 2.77 17.08 21.31
C ALA A 65 1.88 15.82 21.31
N LYS A 66 1.00 15.71 20.32
CA LYS A 66 0.15 14.53 20.14
C LYS A 66 0.87 13.53 19.25
N VAL A 67 1.29 12.40 19.82
CA VAL A 67 1.88 11.30 19.04
C VAL A 67 0.77 10.58 18.27
N LEU A 68 0.85 10.57 16.94
CA LEU A 68 -0.12 9.92 16.06
C LEU A 68 0.17 8.42 15.91
N PHE A 69 1.40 8.08 15.56
CA PHE A 69 1.89 6.70 15.45
C PHE A 69 3.42 6.66 15.53
N THR A 70 3.96 5.46 15.69
CA THR A 70 5.41 5.19 15.74
C THR A 70 5.83 4.34 14.56
N LEU A 71 7.09 4.49 14.16
CA LEU A 71 7.73 3.70 13.11
C LEU A 71 8.93 2.96 13.70
N LYS A 72 8.82 1.64 13.87
CA LYS A 72 9.90 0.80 14.44
C LYS A 72 11.09 0.71 13.49
N TRP A 73 10.89 0.62 12.18
CA TRP A 73 11.95 0.52 11.18
C TRP A 73 12.75 1.83 11.07
N PHE A 74 12.07 2.98 11.15
CA PHE A 74 12.71 4.31 11.15
C PHE A 74 13.15 4.78 12.54
N ASN A 75 12.82 4.00 13.58
CA ASN A 75 13.01 4.36 14.98
C ASN A 75 12.53 5.79 15.30
N GLY A 76 11.26 6.06 15.03
CA GLY A 76 10.70 7.40 15.18
C GLY A 76 9.21 7.43 15.46
N ALA A 77 8.65 8.64 15.51
CA ALA A 77 7.23 8.88 15.69
C ALA A 77 6.76 10.04 14.81
N VAL A 78 5.54 9.93 14.29
CA VAL A 78 4.84 11.07 13.70
C VAL A 78 4.02 11.74 14.79
N ILE A 79 4.21 13.05 14.94
CA ILE A 79 3.52 13.88 15.92
C ILE A 79 2.71 14.97 15.23
N GLU A 80 1.71 15.46 15.95
CA GLU A 80 0.87 16.60 15.59
C GLU A 80 1.09 17.71 16.63
N THR A 81 1.33 18.93 16.16
CA THR A 81 1.53 20.12 17.01
C THR A 81 1.15 21.41 16.27
N THR A 82 0.84 22.46 17.03
CA THR A 82 0.57 23.81 16.53
C THR A 82 1.61 24.84 16.99
N SER A 83 2.64 24.41 17.70
CA SER A 83 3.57 25.31 18.38
C SER A 83 5.00 25.12 17.88
N GLU A 84 5.53 26.14 17.22
CA GLU A 84 6.94 26.21 16.83
C GLU A 84 7.88 26.11 18.05
N ALA A 85 7.46 26.66 19.20
CA ALA A 85 8.20 26.51 20.44
C ALA A 85 8.27 25.04 20.92
N MET A 86 7.21 24.25 20.73
CA MET A 86 7.25 22.81 21.02
C MET A 86 8.17 22.06 20.06
N VAL A 87 8.19 22.43 18.78
CA VAL A 87 9.12 21.85 17.78
C VAL A 87 10.57 22.05 18.23
N LEU A 88 10.94 23.28 18.61
CA LEU A 88 12.26 23.60 19.14
C LEU A 88 12.56 22.86 20.45
N GLN A 89 11.58 22.69 21.35
CA GLN A 89 11.75 21.92 22.57
C GLN A 89 12.05 20.44 22.27
N ILE A 90 11.33 19.85 21.31
CA ILE A 90 11.51 18.45 20.90
C ILE A 90 12.87 18.24 20.23
N GLU A 91 13.29 19.17 19.38
CA GLU A 91 14.60 19.13 18.71
C GLU A 91 15.77 19.12 19.71
N ASN A 92 15.59 19.73 20.88
CA ASN A 92 16.61 19.77 21.94
C ASN A 92 16.59 18.55 22.89
N LEU A 93 15.71 17.58 22.70
CA LEU A 93 15.71 16.34 23.50
C LEU A 93 16.92 15.47 23.11
N GLU A 94 17.70 14.99 24.09
CA GLU A 94 18.88 14.14 23.84
C GLU A 94 18.55 12.83 23.09
N SER A 95 17.31 12.36 23.19
CA SER A 95 16.83 11.16 22.50
C SER A 95 16.56 11.39 21.01
N VAL A 96 16.35 12.64 20.59
CA VAL A 96 15.98 13.03 19.23
C VAL A 96 17.22 13.18 18.36
N LYS A 97 17.13 12.64 17.14
CA LYS A 97 18.17 12.70 16.10
C LYS A 97 17.85 13.78 15.07
N GLU A 98 16.62 13.80 14.59
CA GLU A 98 16.15 14.71 13.54
C GLU A 98 14.64 14.90 13.71
N ILE A 99 14.16 16.12 13.41
CA ILE A 99 12.75 16.45 13.24
C ILE A 99 12.53 16.97 11.82
N ARG A 100 11.49 16.48 11.15
CA ARG A 100 11.13 16.87 9.78
C ARG A 100 9.65 17.19 9.70
N LYS A 101 9.29 18.34 9.14
CA LYS A 101 7.89 18.65 8.80
C LYS A 101 7.44 17.72 7.67
N VAL A 102 6.35 16.99 7.87
CA VAL A 102 5.81 16.02 6.91
C VAL A 102 4.39 16.33 6.46
N PHE A 103 3.74 17.31 7.10
CA PHE A 103 2.41 17.77 6.70
C PHE A 103 2.25 19.26 7.00
N GLU A 104 1.72 19.98 6.03
CA GLU A 104 1.39 21.40 6.09
C GLU A 104 -0.14 21.59 5.91
N PRO A 105 -0.85 22.13 6.92
CA PRO A 105 -2.29 22.28 6.86
C PRO A 105 -2.72 23.46 5.98
N GLY A 106 -3.95 23.41 5.47
CA GLY A 106 -4.58 24.53 4.77
C GLY A 106 -4.21 24.67 3.29
N LEU A 107 -3.41 23.75 2.76
CA LEU A 107 -3.24 23.58 1.32
C LEU A 107 -4.55 23.05 0.73
N LYS A 108 -5.04 23.73 -0.32
CA LYS A 108 -6.18 23.27 -1.11
C LYS A 108 -5.65 22.62 -2.37
N SER A 109 -5.83 21.33 -2.50
CA SER A 109 -5.54 20.59 -3.73
C SER A 109 -6.81 20.00 -4.34
N ALA A 110 -6.69 19.57 -5.59
CA ALA A 110 -7.73 18.78 -6.20
C ALA A 110 -7.72 17.40 -5.50
N PRO A 111 -8.88 16.87 -5.10
CA PRO A 111 -8.93 15.52 -4.59
C PRO A 111 -8.43 14.53 -5.64
N MET A 112 -7.96 13.37 -5.18
CA MET A 112 -7.63 12.23 -6.03
C MET A 112 -8.81 12.00 -7.00
N PRO A 113 -8.54 11.89 -8.32
CA PRO A 113 -9.60 11.69 -9.28
C PRO A 113 -10.24 10.32 -9.09
N GLU A 114 -11.56 10.26 -9.25
CA GLU A 114 -12.28 9.01 -9.44
C GLU A 114 -11.85 8.37 -10.75
N GLU A 115 -11.69 7.05 -10.73
CA GLU A 115 -11.27 6.29 -11.91
C GLU A 115 -12.36 6.28 -12.98
N GLU A 116 -11.98 6.48 -14.25
CA GLU A 116 -12.93 6.40 -15.35
C GLU A 116 -13.31 4.93 -15.61
N ILE A 117 -14.59 4.62 -15.43
CA ILE A 117 -15.10 3.25 -15.59
C ILE A 117 -15.88 3.13 -16.89
N PHE A 118 -15.42 2.23 -17.75
CA PHE A 118 -16.03 1.90 -19.02
C PHE A 118 -16.97 0.69 -18.88
N PRO A 119 -18.15 0.72 -19.53
CA PRO A 119 -19.04 -0.43 -19.55
C PRO A 119 -18.40 -1.59 -20.32
N ILE A 120 -18.67 -2.82 -19.89
CA ILE A 120 -18.22 -4.03 -20.57
C ILE A 120 -19.40 -4.86 -21.03
N TYR A 121 -19.19 -5.62 -22.11
CA TYR A 121 -20.16 -6.58 -22.59
C TYR A 121 -19.98 -7.93 -21.90
N THR A 122 -21.09 -8.64 -21.71
CA THR A 122 -21.08 -10.00 -21.17
C THR A 122 -20.48 -10.96 -22.18
N VAL A 123 -19.50 -11.74 -21.73
CA VAL A 123 -18.89 -12.80 -22.53
C VAL A 123 -19.70 -14.09 -22.38
N ALA A 124 -19.90 -14.82 -23.47
CA ALA A 124 -20.60 -16.10 -23.44
C ALA A 124 -19.87 -17.12 -22.54
N LYS A 125 -20.63 -18.04 -21.91
CA LYS A 125 -20.07 -19.08 -21.06
C LYS A 125 -19.12 -19.99 -21.85
N ASP A 126 -17.86 -20.03 -21.43
CA ASP A 126 -16.89 -21.02 -21.89
C ASP A 126 -17.10 -22.31 -21.09
N PRO A 127 -17.56 -23.42 -21.71
CA PRO A 127 -17.80 -24.68 -21.01
C PRO A 127 -16.51 -25.35 -20.51
N ASN A 128 -15.34 -24.92 -20.99
CA ASN A 128 -14.04 -25.40 -20.51
C ASN A 128 -13.47 -24.53 -19.38
N ASP A 129 -14.16 -23.45 -19.02
CA ASP A 129 -13.80 -22.57 -17.92
C ASP A 129 -14.54 -22.98 -16.66
N PHE A 130 -13.89 -23.83 -15.84
CA PHE A 130 -14.45 -24.34 -14.60
C PHE A 130 -14.84 -23.21 -13.62
N TYR A 131 -14.07 -22.11 -13.59
CA TYR A 131 -14.30 -20.99 -12.68
C TYR A 131 -15.19 -19.90 -13.28
N PHE A 132 -15.43 -19.98 -14.59
CA PHE A 132 -16.25 -19.04 -15.33
C PHE A 132 -15.76 -17.60 -15.09
N TYR A 133 -14.52 -17.27 -15.47
CA TYR A 133 -13.93 -15.94 -15.31
C TYR A 133 -14.75 -14.84 -15.99
N GLY A 134 -15.53 -15.19 -17.02
CA GLY A 134 -16.35 -14.22 -17.74
C GLY A 134 -15.50 -13.14 -18.39
N SER A 135 -15.89 -11.88 -18.23
CA SER A 135 -15.18 -10.74 -18.82
C SER A 135 -13.76 -10.58 -18.27
N SER A 136 -13.48 -11.02 -17.03
CA SER A 136 -12.12 -11.00 -16.45
C SER A 136 -11.18 -12.09 -17.00
N SER A 137 -11.62 -12.94 -17.93
CA SER A 137 -10.82 -14.07 -18.44
C SER A 137 -9.45 -13.65 -18.97
N THR A 138 -9.34 -12.54 -19.69
CA THR A 138 -8.07 -12.14 -20.32
C THR A 138 -7.00 -11.78 -19.29
N GLN A 139 -7.36 -10.99 -18.27
CA GLN A 139 -6.40 -10.52 -17.27
C GLN A 139 -5.80 -11.68 -16.45
N ILE A 140 -6.58 -12.76 -16.24
CA ILE A 140 -6.11 -13.98 -15.56
C ILE A 140 -5.34 -14.92 -16.50
N LYS A 141 -5.83 -15.12 -17.73
CA LYS A 141 -5.21 -16.05 -18.69
C LYS A 141 -3.86 -15.56 -19.21
N MET A 142 -3.68 -14.24 -19.35
CA MET A 142 -2.42 -13.62 -19.79
C MET A 142 -1.22 -14.09 -18.96
N LEU A 143 -1.41 -14.24 -17.64
CA LEU A 143 -0.37 -14.67 -16.71
C LEU A 143 -0.47 -16.14 -16.32
N ASN A 144 -1.23 -16.94 -17.08
CA ASN A 144 -1.48 -18.35 -16.80
C ASN A 144 -2.15 -18.63 -15.43
N GLY A 145 -2.80 -17.64 -14.81
CA GLY A 145 -3.46 -17.79 -13.50
C GLY A 145 -4.54 -18.89 -13.49
N HIS A 146 -5.26 -19.03 -14.60
CA HIS A 146 -6.23 -20.10 -14.79
C HIS A 146 -5.65 -21.52 -14.60
N ILE A 147 -4.37 -21.75 -14.93
CA ILE A 147 -3.72 -23.05 -14.75
C ILE A 147 -3.50 -23.37 -13.27
N ILE A 148 -3.08 -22.39 -12.47
CA ILE A 148 -2.86 -22.59 -11.02
C ILE A 148 -4.17 -22.64 -10.25
N HIS A 149 -5.18 -21.87 -10.66
CA HIS A 149 -6.53 -21.95 -10.12
C HIS A 149 -7.13 -23.35 -10.33
N ASN A 150 -6.99 -23.92 -11.53
CA ASN A 150 -7.42 -25.29 -11.87
C ASN A 150 -6.70 -26.38 -11.05
N LYS A 151 -5.54 -26.07 -10.47
CA LYS A 151 -4.81 -26.96 -9.55
C LYS A 151 -5.20 -26.78 -8.08
N GLY A 152 -6.11 -25.85 -7.76
CA GLY A 152 -6.52 -25.59 -6.38
C GLY A 152 -5.81 -24.41 -5.71
N PHE A 153 -4.88 -23.74 -6.38
CA PHE A 153 -4.12 -22.62 -5.80
C PHE A 153 -4.79 -21.30 -6.18
N ARG A 154 -5.53 -20.71 -5.23
CA ARG A 154 -6.33 -19.48 -5.41
C ARG A 154 -6.11 -18.44 -4.31
N GLY A 155 -4.98 -18.53 -3.62
CA GLY A 155 -4.62 -17.66 -2.49
C GLY A 155 -5.00 -18.18 -1.11
N LYS A 156 -5.66 -19.36 -0.98
CA LYS A 156 -6.02 -19.92 0.33
C LYS A 156 -4.81 -20.02 1.27
N GLY A 157 -4.93 -19.41 2.45
CA GLY A 157 -3.89 -19.38 3.48
C GLY A 157 -2.88 -18.24 3.35
N ILE A 158 -2.86 -17.55 2.21
CA ILE A 158 -2.09 -16.33 1.98
C ILE A 158 -2.85 -15.14 2.56
N THR A 159 -2.15 -14.22 3.22
CA THR A 159 -2.68 -12.94 3.66
C THR A 159 -2.06 -11.82 2.84
N ILE A 160 -2.90 -11.01 2.19
CA ILE A 160 -2.50 -9.86 1.39
C ILE A 160 -2.87 -8.58 2.13
N GLY A 161 -1.90 -7.72 2.40
CA GLY A 161 -2.11 -6.36 2.88
C GLY A 161 -2.31 -5.42 1.70
N VAL A 162 -3.48 -4.78 1.63
CA VAL A 162 -3.79 -3.79 0.58
C VAL A 162 -3.63 -2.40 1.19
N LEU A 163 -2.64 -1.66 0.71
CA LEU A 163 -2.39 -0.27 1.11
C LEU A 163 -2.91 0.67 0.03
N ASP A 164 -3.96 1.42 0.35
CA ASP A 164 -4.68 2.23 -0.63
C ASP A 164 -5.36 3.48 0.00
N ALA A 165 -6.17 4.19 -0.79
CA ALA A 165 -6.88 5.43 -0.40
C ALA A 165 -8.26 5.21 0.23
N GLY A 166 -8.82 4.01 0.12
CA GLY A 166 -10.13 3.69 0.66
C GLY A 166 -10.70 2.41 0.09
N PHE A 167 -11.71 1.87 0.77
CA PHE A 167 -12.31 0.58 0.44
C PHE A 167 -13.81 0.70 0.28
N TYR A 168 -14.24 1.77 -0.43
CA TYR A 168 -15.64 2.15 -0.63
C TYR A 168 -16.55 0.95 -0.87
N ASN A 169 -17.56 0.77 -0.01
CA ASN A 169 -18.59 -0.25 -0.11
C ASN A 169 -18.09 -1.70 -0.36
N THR A 170 -16.82 -2.01 -0.09
CA THR A 170 -16.32 -3.39 -0.22
C THR A 170 -17.08 -4.35 0.68
N ASN A 171 -17.69 -3.86 1.77
CA ASN A 171 -18.57 -4.58 2.69
C ASN A 171 -20.01 -4.83 2.20
N THR A 172 -20.39 -4.30 1.03
CA THR A 172 -21.77 -4.42 0.51
C THR A 172 -21.84 -4.78 -0.98
N LEU A 173 -20.80 -4.50 -1.76
CA LEU A 173 -20.78 -4.76 -3.20
C LEU A 173 -20.66 -6.25 -3.53
N PRO A 174 -21.31 -6.71 -4.61
CA PRO A 174 -21.51 -8.13 -4.87
C PRO A 174 -20.21 -8.89 -5.17
N ALA A 175 -19.20 -8.26 -5.78
CA ALA A 175 -17.91 -8.89 -6.03
C ALA A 175 -17.20 -9.40 -4.77
N PHE A 176 -17.54 -8.84 -3.61
CA PHE A 176 -16.90 -9.15 -2.33
C PHE A 176 -17.77 -10.04 -1.43
N ASP A 177 -18.93 -10.54 -1.88
CA ASP A 177 -19.84 -11.32 -1.02
C ASP A 177 -19.12 -12.50 -0.34
N SER A 178 -18.35 -13.28 -1.12
CA SER A 178 -17.58 -14.41 -0.58
C SER A 178 -16.44 -13.99 0.37
N LEU A 179 -15.91 -12.78 0.24
CA LEU A 179 -14.87 -12.26 1.13
C LEU A 179 -15.44 -12.07 2.55
N TRP A 180 -16.68 -11.58 2.66
CA TRP A 180 -17.35 -11.33 3.93
C TRP A 180 -17.99 -12.58 4.52
N LYS A 181 -18.65 -13.39 3.68
CA LYS A 181 -19.27 -14.64 4.10
C LYS A 181 -18.26 -15.60 4.72
N ASP A 182 -17.03 -15.60 4.21
CA ASP A 182 -15.96 -16.47 4.68
C ASP A 182 -15.04 -15.78 5.72
N GLU A 183 -15.40 -14.58 6.19
CA GLU A 183 -14.66 -13.80 7.20
C GLU A 183 -13.17 -13.57 6.84
N ARG A 184 -12.89 -13.32 5.56
CA ARG A 184 -11.52 -13.20 5.03
C ARG A 184 -10.93 -11.80 5.10
N VAL A 185 -11.70 -10.79 5.51
CA VAL A 185 -11.12 -9.50 5.95
C VAL A 185 -10.73 -9.65 7.42
N ILE A 186 -9.44 -9.84 7.68
CA ILE A 186 -8.97 -10.20 9.02
C ILE A 186 -8.62 -8.97 9.88
N PHE A 187 -8.34 -7.83 9.25
CA PHE A 187 -8.01 -6.59 9.96
C PHE A 187 -8.22 -5.37 9.05
N THR A 188 -8.55 -4.23 9.66
CA THR A 188 -8.62 -2.94 8.95
C THR A 188 -7.99 -1.83 9.77
N LYS A 189 -7.41 -0.84 9.09
CA LYS A 189 -6.79 0.33 9.74
C LYS A 189 -6.87 1.56 8.84
N ASP A 190 -7.08 2.72 9.45
CA ASP A 190 -6.90 4.01 8.81
C ASP A 190 -5.77 4.77 9.52
N PHE A 191 -4.73 5.16 8.78
CA PHE A 191 -3.64 6.03 9.25
C PHE A 191 -3.87 7.52 8.93
N VAL A 192 -4.77 7.82 8.00
CA VAL A 192 -5.14 9.17 7.59
C VAL A 192 -6.12 9.76 8.59
N THR A 193 -7.24 9.06 8.81
CA THR A 193 -8.30 9.43 9.75
C THR A 193 -8.65 8.23 10.64
N PRO A 194 -7.95 8.02 11.78
CA PRO A 194 -8.04 6.79 12.56
C PRO A 194 -9.42 6.35 13.06
N ASN A 195 -10.39 7.26 13.10
CA ASN A 195 -11.76 6.99 13.55
C ASN A 195 -12.78 6.97 12.39
N SER A 196 -12.33 7.01 11.14
CA SER A 196 -13.18 6.97 9.96
C SER A 196 -13.79 5.58 9.75
N ASN A 197 -14.76 5.50 8.85
CA ASN A 197 -15.20 4.23 8.28
C ASN A 197 -14.52 4.04 6.93
N ILE A 198 -13.51 3.18 6.86
CA ILE A 198 -12.74 2.94 5.61
C ILE A 198 -13.60 2.53 4.40
N TYR A 199 -14.81 2.00 4.63
CA TYR A 199 -15.76 1.62 3.58
C TYR A 199 -16.59 2.80 3.04
N GLN A 200 -16.40 4.00 3.58
CA GLN A 200 -16.98 5.26 3.11
C GLN A 200 -15.93 6.20 2.50
N GLU A 201 -14.67 5.77 2.52
CA GLU A 201 -13.55 6.49 1.91
C GLU A 201 -13.47 6.18 0.40
N HIS A 202 -12.36 6.54 -0.25
CA HIS A 202 -12.19 6.54 -1.70
C HIS A 202 -12.47 5.17 -2.37
N THR A 203 -12.84 5.21 -3.66
CA THR A 203 -13.17 4.02 -4.47
C THR A 203 -11.96 3.29 -5.03
N HIS A 204 -10.78 3.91 -5.06
CA HIS A 204 -9.59 3.34 -5.71
C HIS A 204 -9.20 1.98 -5.11
N GLY A 205 -9.06 1.87 -3.79
CA GLY A 205 -8.75 0.59 -3.15
C GLY A 205 -9.87 -0.44 -3.27
N MET A 206 -11.13 -0.02 -3.47
CA MET A 206 -12.23 -0.91 -3.82
C MET A 206 -12.01 -1.54 -5.20
N ILE A 207 -11.72 -0.76 -6.24
CA ILE A 207 -11.50 -1.34 -7.59
C ILE A 207 -10.23 -2.21 -7.61
N VAL A 208 -9.16 -1.80 -6.92
CA VAL A 208 -7.91 -2.56 -6.78
C VAL A 208 -8.16 -3.90 -6.09
N LEU A 209 -8.86 -3.88 -4.96
CA LEU A 209 -9.22 -5.10 -4.24
C LEU A 209 -10.05 -6.05 -5.13
N SER A 210 -10.95 -5.51 -5.95
CA SER A 210 -11.80 -6.32 -6.84
C SER A 210 -11.02 -7.12 -7.87
N ALA A 211 -9.87 -6.62 -8.34
CA ALA A 211 -9.01 -7.33 -9.28
C ALA A 211 -8.31 -8.56 -8.65
N MET A 212 -8.15 -8.58 -7.32
CA MET A 212 -7.63 -9.73 -6.58
C MET A 212 -8.73 -10.66 -6.09
N VAL A 213 -9.71 -10.14 -5.35
CA VAL A 213 -10.65 -10.97 -4.59
C VAL A 213 -12.00 -11.17 -5.27
N GLY A 214 -12.29 -10.40 -6.32
CA GLY A 214 -13.59 -10.40 -6.97
C GLY A 214 -14.06 -11.83 -7.28
N ASN A 215 -15.27 -12.18 -6.86
CA ASN A 215 -15.80 -13.52 -7.02
C ASN A 215 -17.27 -13.50 -7.46
N LEU A 216 -17.46 -13.23 -8.75
CA LEU A 216 -18.73 -13.26 -9.46
C LEU A 216 -18.58 -14.15 -10.68
N PRO A 217 -18.88 -15.45 -10.54
CA PRO A 217 -18.84 -16.38 -11.66
C PRO A 217 -19.63 -15.87 -12.86
N GLY A 218 -18.97 -15.86 -14.01
CA GLY A 218 -19.46 -15.37 -15.28
C GLY A 218 -19.19 -13.90 -15.57
N GLN A 219 -18.61 -13.17 -14.62
CA GLN A 219 -18.38 -11.73 -14.76
C GLN A 219 -16.96 -11.33 -14.33
N LEU A 220 -16.59 -11.61 -13.08
CA LEU A 220 -15.32 -11.20 -12.47
C LEU A 220 -14.82 -12.26 -11.50
N ILE A 221 -13.70 -12.89 -11.81
CA ILE A 221 -12.92 -13.72 -10.88
C ILE A 221 -11.51 -13.12 -10.80
N GLY A 222 -11.10 -12.65 -9.63
CA GLY A 222 -9.79 -12.04 -9.41
C GLY A 222 -8.64 -13.05 -9.33
N SER A 223 -7.41 -12.55 -9.16
CA SER A 223 -6.17 -13.35 -9.09
C SER A 223 -6.02 -14.20 -7.83
N ALA A 224 -6.65 -13.79 -6.71
CA ALA A 224 -6.50 -14.44 -5.40
C ALA A 224 -7.85 -14.55 -4.66
N PRO A 225 -8.89 -15.16 -5.27
CA PRO A 225 -10.25 -15.09 -4.76
C PRO A 225 -10.47 -15.81 -3.43
N GLU A 226 -9.52 -16.63 -2.94
CA GLU A 226 -9.57 -17.35 -1.66
C GLU A 226 -8.55 -16.83 -0.62
N ALA A 227 -7.83 -15.73 -0.89
CA ALA A 227 -6.88 -15.14 0.07
C ALA A 227 -7.57 -14.44 1.24
N ASN A 228 -6.82 -14.23 2.32
CA ASN A 228 -7.20 -13.33 3.42
C ASN A 228 -6.68 -11.92 3.12
N TYR A 229 -7.38 -10.90 3.59
CA TYR A 229 -7.05 -9.51 3.31
C TYR A 229 -6.97 -8.67 4.59
N ILE A 230 -5.96 -7.81 4.62
CA ILE A 230 -5.85 -6.70 5.57
C ILE A 230 -5.99 -5.41 4.77
N LEU A 231 -6.98 -4.59 5.10
CA LEU A 231 -7.29 -3.37 4.35
C LEU A 231 -6.78 -2.16 5.13
N ILE A 232 -5.79 -1.45 4.59
CA ILE A 232 -5.16 -0.32 5.27
C ILE A 232 -5.26 0.92 4.41
N ARG A 233 -5.88 1.97 4.95
CA ARG A 233 -5.84 3.29 4.33
C ARG A 233 -4.58 4.02 4.76
N SER A 234 -3.70 4.30 3.81
CA SER A 234 -2.48 5.08 3.98
C SER A 234 -2.49 6.40 3.22
N GLU A 235 -3.35 6.51 2.20
CA GLU A 235 -3.47 7.65 1.30
C GLU A 235 -4.68 8.53 1.63
N ASP A 236 -4.48 9.85 1.63
CA ASP A 236 -5.53 10.85 1.75
C ASP A 236 -5.98 11.33 0.38
N ALA A 237 -7.15 10.85 -0.06
CA ALA A 237 -7.76 11.29 -1.32
C ALA A 237 -8.06 12.81 -1.41
N ASN A 238 -7.83 13.61 -0.36
CA ASN A 238 -8.05 15.05 -0.37
C ASN A 238 -6.76 15.88 -0.43
N SER A 239 -5.58 15.28 -0.30
CA SER A 239 -4.30 15.98 -0.39
C SER A 239 -3.14 15.03 -0.65
N GLU A 240 -2.17 15.47 -1.43
CA GLU A 240 -0.96 14.72 -1.76
C GLU A 240 0.24 15.34 -1.01
N GLN A 241 0.69 14.73 0.08
CA GLN A 241 1.77 15.25 0.94
C GLN A 241 2.68 14.14 1.46
N ILE A 242 3.95 14.47 1.72
CA ILE A 242 4.97 13.48 2.11
C ILE A 242 4.64 12.63 3.35
N ILE A 243 3.69 13.05 4.20
CA ILE A 243 3.17 12.22 5.29
C ILE A 243 2.62 10.87 4.82
N GLU A 244 2.09 10.79 3.60
CA GLU A 244 1.53 9.56 3.05
C GLU A 244 2.57 8.45 2.91
N GLU A 245 3.83 8.81 2.64
CA GLU A 245 4.94 7.86 2.69
C GLU A 245 5.17 7.29 4.10
N TYR A 246 4.97 8.11 5.15
CA TYR A 246 5.09 7.67 6.55
C TYR A 246 3.86 6.87 7.00
N ASN A 247 2.67 7.21 6.52
CA ASN A 247 1.47 6.42 6.73
C ASN A 247 1.61 5.04 6.08
N TRP A 248 2.15 4.99 4.86
CA TRP A 248 2.46 3.75 4.15
C TRP A 248 3.50 2.94 4.93
N ALA A 249 4.57 3.57 5.42
CA ALA A 249 5.55 2.90 6.25
C ALA A 249 4.93 2.28 7.52
N ALA A 250 4.04 3.02 8.20
CA ALA A 250 3.35 2.52 9.39
C ALA A 250 2.40 1.36 9.06
N ALA A 251 1.75 1.43 7.91
CA ALA A 251 0.89 0.38 7.40
C ALA A 251 1.68 -0.87 7.00
N ALA A 252 2.86 -0.73 6.40
CA ALA A 252 3.77 -1.83 6.10
C ALA A 252 4.34 -2.49 7.37
N GLU A 253 4.69 -1.71 8.40
CA GLU A 253 5.10 -2.23 9.71
C GLU A 253 3.97 -3.00 10.42
N LEU A 254 2.73 -2.50 10.31
CA LEU A 254 1.55 -3.18 10.83
C LEU A 254 1.30 -4.49 10.08
N ALA A 255 1.36 -4.46 8.74
CA ALA A 255 1.24 -5.65 7.89
C ALA A 255 2.29 -6.71 8.27
N ASP A 256 3.55 -6.29 8.43
CA ASP A 256 4.61 -7.14 8.95
C ASP A 256 4.22 -7.78 10.29
N SER A 257 3.84 -6.95 11.26
CA SER A 257 3.52 -7.40 12.63
C SER A 257 2.34 -8.36 12.66
N LEU A 258 1.38 -8.22 11.74
CA LEU A 258 0.23 -9.11 11.60
C LEU A 258 0.53 -10.41 10.84
N GLY A 259 1.70 -10.53 10.21
CA GLY A 259 2.08 -11.73 9.47
C GLY A 259 1.56 -11.75 8.03
N VAL A 260 1.44 -10.58 7.39
CA VAL A 260 1.12 -10.46 5.95
C VAL A 260 2.18 -11.18 5.11
N ASP A 261 1.76 -11.85 4.05
CA ASP A 261 2.65 -12.56 3.13
C ASP A 261 3.00 -11.68 1.92
N ILE A 262 2.03 -10.89 1.44
CA ILE A 262 2.16 -10.01 0.27
C ILE A 262 1.60 -8.63 0.61
N ILE A 263 2.32 -7.58 0.25
CA ILE A 263 1.80 -6.21 0.22
C ILE A 263 1.47 -5.87 -1.23
N ASN A 264 0.22 -5.51 -1.50
CA ASN A 264 -0.16 -4.81 -2.73
C ASN A 264 -0.28 -3.32 -2.43
N SER A 265 0.52 -2.50 -3.11
CA SER A 265 0.39 -1.05 -3.10
C SER A 265 0.13 -0.54 -4.51
N SER A 266 -1.08 -0.03 -4.73
CA SER A 266 -1.47 0.58 -5.99
C SER A 266 -1.32 2.09 -5.97
N LEU A 267 -0.42 2.59 -5.12
CA LEU A 267 -0.11 4.00 -4.88
C LEU A 267 1.34 4.28 -5.28
N GLY A 268 1.66 5.53 -5.61
CA GLY A 268 3.03 5.93 -5.82
C GLY A 268 3.19 7.45 -5.85
N TYR A 269 4.40 7.90 -5.53
CA TYR A 269 4.65 9.29 -5.14
C TYR A 269 5.84 9.89 -5.89
N TYR A 270 5.72 11.17 -6.24
CA TYR A 270 6.86 11.95 -6.74
C TYR A 270 6.61 13.47 -6.66
N LEU A 271 5.39 13.93 -6.91
CA LEU A 271 4.98 15.32 -6.75
C LEU A 271 3.98 15.42 -5.59
N TYR A 272 4.17 16.44 -4.76
CA TYR A 272 3.25 16.79 -3.68
C TYR A 272 2.66 18.17 -3.88
N ASP A 273 1.53 18.40 -3.21
CA ASP A 273 0.85 19.70 -3.11
C ASP A 273 1.78 20.79 -2.57
N THR A 274 2.78 20.36 -1.80
CA THR A 274 3.85 21.18 -1.27
C THR A 274 5.12 20.97 -2.10
N PRO A 275 5.49 21.87 -3.03
CA PRO A 275 6.57 21.57 -3.99
C PRO A 275 7.94 21.29 -3.37
N TRP A 276 8.23 21.81 -2.18
CA TRP A 276 9.50 21.53 -1.48
C TRP A 276 9.57 20.12 -0.87
N GLN A 277 8.43 19.42 -0.78
CA GLN A 277 8.37 18.01 -0.38
C GLN A 277 8.62 17.06 -1.57
N SER A 278 8.42 17.53 -2.81
CA SER A 278 8.45 16.70 -4.01
C SER A 278 9.82 16.07 -4.25
N HIS A 279 9.79 14.86 -4.81
CA HIS A 279 10.97 14.12 -5.19
C HIS A 279 11.47 14.50 -6.57
N THR A 280 12.78 14.37 -6.73
CA THR A 280 13.46 14.45 -8.01
C THR A 280 13.66 13.05 -8.58
N TYR A 281 13.84 12.94 -9.90
CA TYR A 281 14.13 11.62 -10.51
C TYR A 281 15.37 10.97 -9.90
N SER A 282 16.41 11.71 -9.49
CA SER A 282 17.60 11.12 -8.84
C SER A 282 17.30 10.45 -7.49
N GLN A 283 16.15 10.75 -6.88
CA GLN A 283 15.67 10.07 -5.67
C GLN A 283 14.87 8.79 -6.00
N MET A 284 14.51 8.52 -7.25
CA MET A 284 13.90 7.26 -7.70
C MET A 284 14.95 6.15 -7.85
N ASN A 285 15.80 6.00 -6.85
CA ASN A 285 16.92 5.06 -6.80
C ASN A 285 16.65 3.88 -5.85
N GLY A 286 15.43 3.78 -5.34
CA GLY A 286 14.96 2.73 -4.45
C GLY A 286 15.41 2.81 -3.01
N ILE A 287 16.12 3.86 -2.60
CA ILE A 287 16.62 4.02 -1.22
C ILE A 287 16.46 5.43 -0.65
N SER A 288 16.21 6.45 -1.49
CA SER A 288 16.17 7.85 -1.02
C SER A 288 14.88 8.26 -0.34
N THR A 289 13.74 7.73 -0.78
CA THR A 289 12.42 8.12 -0.27
C THR A 289 12.04 7.29 0.97
N PRO A 290 11.34 7.87 1.96
CA PRO A 290 10.83 7.13 3.11
C PRO A 290 10.06 5.86 2.73
N ILE A 291 9.18 5.93 1.72
CA ILE A 291 8.38 4.78 1.32
C ILE A 291 9.22 3.67 0.64
N ALA A 292 10.25 4.00 -0.14
CA ALA A 292 11.15 2.99 -0.70
C ALA A 292 11.99 2.31 0.40
N GLN A 293 12.45 3.06 1.40
CA GLN A 293 13.12 2.48 2.57
C GLN A 293 12.20 1.53 3.34
N ALA A 294 10.94 1.92 3.57
CA ALA A 294 9.96 1.08 4.23
C ALA A 294 9.64 -0.20 3.42
N ALA A 295 9.54 -0.08 2.10
CA ALA A 295 9.32 -1.21 1.22
C ALA A 295 10.52 -2.19 1.22
N ASN A 296 11.75 -1.66 1.27
CA ASN A 296 12.94 -2.48 1.44
C ASN A 296 12.92 -3.25 2.76
N PHE A 297 12.57 -2.59 3.88
CA PHE A 297 12.41 -3.27 5.17
C PHE A 297 11.34 -4.37 5.11
N ALA A 298 10.17 -4.10 4.53
CA ALA A 298 9.13 -5.11 4.37
C ALA A 298 9.62 -6.35 3.61
N GLY A 299 10.37 -6.14 2.52
CA GLY A 299 11.03 -7.21 1.77
C GLY A 299 12.08 -7.98 2.60
N GLU A 300 12.91 -7.28 3.37
CA GLU A 300 13.87 -7.89 4.30
C GLU A 300 13.19 -8.70 5.40
N LYS A 301 11.94 -8.37 5.77
CA LYS A 301 11.10 -9.13 6.71
C LYS A 301 10.33 -10.29 6.05
N GLY A 302 10.60 -10.57 4.78
CA GLY A 302 10.06 -11.73 4.05
C GLY A 302 8.66 -11.51 3.49
N ILE A 303 8.25 -10.26 3.30
CA ILE A 303 7.00 -9.89 2.65
C ILE A 303 7.27 -9.62 1.19
N LEU A 304 6.48 -10.21 0.29
CA LEU A 304 6.55 -9.83 -1.12
C LEU A 304 5.86 -8.48 -1.32
N VAL A 305 6.61 -7.44 -1.63
CA VAL A 305 6.04 -6.11 -1.91
C VAL A 305 5.81 -5.98 -3.42
N VAL A 306 4.57 -5.71 -3.81
CA VAL A 306 4.16 -5.49 -5.19
C VAL A 306 3.59 -4.08 -5.29
N SER A 307 4.16 -3.26 -6.18
CA SER A 307 3.79 -1.86 -6.35
C SER A 307 3.50 -1.50 -7.80
N SER A 308 2.48 -0.67 -8.04
CA SER A 308 2.24 -0.10 -9.37
C SER A 308 3.39 0.83 -9.79
N ALA A 309 3.79 0.78 -11.06
CA ALA A 309 4.92 1.57 -11.55
C ALA A 309 4.66 3.09 -11.65
N GLY A 310 3.39 3.50 -11.65
CA GLY A 310 2.96 4.87 -11.95
C GLY A 310 2.26 4.96 -13.31
N ASN A 311 1.46 6.00 -13.50
CA ASN A 311 0.68 6.24 -14.72
C ASN A 311 1.22 7.44 -15.51
N GLU A 312 2.52 7.67 -15.39
CA GLU A 312 3.15 8.91 -15.82
C GLU A 312 3.72 8.84 -17.24
N GLY A 313 3.60 7.70 -17.92
CA GLY A 313 4.28 7.42 -19.20
C GLY A 313 4.01 8.42 -20.33
N THR A 314 2.92 9.20 -20.24
CA THR A 314 2.55 10.23 -21.23
C THR A 314 2.81 11.67 -20.77
N ASN A 315 3.20 11.91 -19.52
CA ASN A 315 3.51 13.24 -19.01
C ASN A 315 5.03 13.48 -18.91
N ASP A 316 5.43 14.69 -18.53
CA ASP A 316 6.83 15.10 -18.50
C ASP A 316 7.69 14.27 -17.52
N TRP A 317 7.06 13.72 -16.47
CA TRP A 317 7.76 12.87 -15.50
C TRP A 317 8.16 11.53 -16.11
N LYS A 318 7.24 10.85 -16.82
CA LYS A 318 7.40 9.57 -17.57
C LYS A 318 7.94 8.34 -16.82
N TYR A 319 8.69 8.54 -15.75
CA TYR A 319 9.48 7.50 -15.13
C TYR A 319 8.73 6.78 -14.01
N ILE A 320 9.26 5.62 -13.61
CA ILE A 320 8.82 4.90 -12.42
C ILE A 320 8.84 5.80 -11.18
N ILE A 321 7.84 5.64 -10.32
CA ILE A 321 7.68 6.39 -9.06
C ILE A 321 7.89 5.48 -7.85
N THR A 322 8.10 6.09 -6.67
CA THR A 322 8.31 5.35 -5.42
C THR A 322 6.97 4.84 -4.87
N PRO A 323 6.86 3.60 -4.33
CA PRO A 323 7.93 2.66 -3.97
C PRO A 323 8.28 1.61 -5.02
N ALA A 324 7.78 1.71 -6.25
CA ALA A 324 8.05 0.70 -7.28
C ALA A 324 9.52 0.67 -7.74
N ASP A 325 10.25 1.75 -7.49
CA ASP A 325 11.70 1.85 -7.66
C ASP A 325 12.51 1.13 -6.56
N ALA A 326 11.91 0.76 -5.43
CA ALA A 326 12.58 0.10 -4.31
C ALA A 326 13.28 -1.22 -4.71
N ILE A 327 14.30 -1.59 -3.94
CA ILE A 327 15.15 -2.76 -4.23
C ILE A 327 14.37 -4.05 -4.00
N ASN A 328 13.65 -4.15 -2.90
CA ASN A 328 12.89 -5.36 -2.54
C ASN A 328 11.40 -5.28 -2.94
N THR A 329 11.08 -4.50 -3.97
CA THR A 329 9.72 -4.34 -4.51
C THR A 329 9.67 -4.81 -5.95
N ILE A 330 8.61 -5.56 -6.28
CA ILE A 330 8.21 -5.82 -7.66
C ILE A 330 7.40 -4.63 -8.15
N GLY A 331 8.00 -3.80 -9.00
CA GLY A 331 7.33 -2.75 -9.74
C GLY A 331 6.58 -3.34 -10.94
N VAL A 332 5.30 -3.03 -11.08
CA VAL A 332 4.43 -3.61 -12.11
C VAL A 332 3.95 -2.52 -13.06
N GLY A 333 4.32 -2.66 -14.34
CA GLY A 333 3.80 -1.82 -15.42
C GLY A 333 2.55 -2.41 -16.09
N ALA A 334 1.93 -1.63 -16.97
CA ALA A 334 0.67 -1.97 -17.61
C ALA A 334 0.82 -2.35 -19.09
N VAL A 335 0.11 -3.40 -19.49
CA VAL A 335 -0.17 -3.76 -20.88
C VAL A 335 -1.67 -3.80 -21.15
N ASN A 336 -2.05 -3.80 -22.42
CA ASN A 336 -3.42 -4.08 -22.88
C ASN A 336 -3.69 -5.59 -23.01
N GLU A 337 -4.90 -5.94 -23.41
CA GLU A 337 -5.34 -7.33 -23.61
C GLU A 337 -4.47 -8.15 -24.60
N LEU A 338 -3.76 -7.48 -25.52
CA LEU A 338 -2.85 -8.10 -26.50
C LEU A 338 -1.42 -8.22 -25.98
N GLY A 339 -1.16 -7.83 -24.73
CA GLY A 339 0.19 -7.78 -24.15
C GLY A 339 1.05 -6.63 -24.69
N GLN A 340 0.44 -5.64 -25.35
CA GLN A 340 1.15 -4.46 -25.82
C GLN A 340 1.24 -3.43 -24.70
N TYR A 341 2.37 -2.75 -24.60
CA TYR A 341 2.61 -1.68 -23.63
C TYR A 341 1.49 -0.63 -23.65
N ALA A 342 0.90 -0.36 -22.47
CA ALA A 342 -0.08 0.69 -22.30
C ALA A 342 0.64 2.04 -22.18
N SER A 343 0.25 3.03 -23.00
CA SER A 343 1.02 4.28 -23.14
C SER A 343 1.20 5.06 -21.85
N PHE A 344 0.22 4.98 -20.94
CA PHE A 344 0.26 5.65 -19.63
C PHE A 344 1.21 4.99 -18.64
N SER A 345 1.64 3.74 -18.83
CA SER A 345 2.49 3.05 -17.85
C SER A 345 3.81 3.80 -17.69
N SER A 346 4.22 4.12 -16.47
CA SER A 346 5.55 4.67 -16.23
C SER A 346 6.65 3.71 -16.70
N ILE A 347 7.78 4.25 -17.15
CA ILE A 347 8.93 3.50 -17.68
C ILE A 347 10.17 3.63 -16.78
N GLY A 348 11.04 2.64 -16.82
CA GLY A 348 12.37 2.75 -16.21
C GLY A 348 13.44 3.33 -17.16
N PRO A 349 14.73 3.17 -16.79
CA PRO A 349 15.18 2.52 -15.56
C PRO A 349 14.83 3.33 -14.30
N SER A 350 15.01 2.75 -13.11
CA SER A 350 15.19 3.55 -11.90
C SER A 350 16.44 4.42 -12.04
N ALA A 351 16.59 5.46 -11.22
CA ALA A 351 17.68 6.43 -11.35
C ALA A 351 19.08 5.85 -11.08
N ASP A 352 19.15 4.71 -10.39
CA ASP A 352 20.38 3.93 -10.21
C ASP A 352 20.63 2.90 -11.32
N GLY A 353 19.80 2.86 -12.36
CA GLY A 353 19.98 2.06 -13.56
C GLY A 353 19.39 0.65 -13.51
N ARG A 354 18.67 0.26 -12.45
CA ARG A 354 17.98 -1.04 -12.41
C ARG A 354 16.85 -1.09 -13.43
N ILE A 355 16.64 -2.27 -14.01
CA ILE A 355 15.52 -2.53 -14.91
C ILE A 355 14.23 -2.43 -14.09
N LYS A 356 13.36 -1.52 -14.52
CA LYS A 356 12.04 -1.28 -13.94
C LYS A 356 11.08 -0.87 -15.08
N PRO A 357 9.77 -1.14 -14.99
CA PRO A 357 9.13 -2.09 -14.08
C PRO A 357 9.73 -3.50 -14.20
N ASP A 358 9.67 -4.30 -13.14
CA ASP A 358 10.24 -5.66 -13.13
C ASP A 358 9.42 -6.61 -14.01
N VAL A 359 8.09 -6.43 -13.98
CA VAL A 359 7.11 -7.23 -14.73
C VAL A 359 5.98 -6.34 -15.24
N MET A 360 5.17 -6.90 -16.14
CA MET A 360 4.01 -6.23 -16.72
C MET A 360 2.77 -7.12 -16.56
N ALA A 361 1.62 -6.51 -16.29
CA ALA A 361 0.32 -7.19 -16.28
C ALA A 361 -0.75 -6.33 -16.96
N MET A 362 -1.94 -6.89 -17.18
CA MET A 362 -3.03 -6.15 -17.81
C MET A 362 -3.44 -4.98 -16.91
N GLY A 363 -3.23 -3.76 -17.40
CA GLY A 363 -3.63 -2.53 -16.72
C GLY A 363 -4.52 -1.64 -17.56
N GLN A 364 -4.59 -1.88 -18.88
CA GLN A 364 -5.52 -1.19 -19.75
C GLN A 364 -6.77 -2.05 -19.95
N SER A 365 -7.93 -1.46 -19.69
CA SER A 365 -9.25 -2.10 -19.76
C SER A 365 -9.38 -3.31 -18.82
N THR A 366 -8.77 -3.24 -17.64
CA THR A 366 -8.84 -4.30 -16.62
C THR A 366 -10.25 -4.36 -16.03
N VAL A 367 -10.80 -5.57 -15.91
CA VAL A 367 -12.17 -5.79 -15.43
C VAL A 367 -12.22 -5.70 -13.91
N ILE A 368 -13.15 -4.89 -13.40
CA ILE A 368 -13.27 -4.52 -11.99
C ILE A 368 -14.74 -4.44 -11.53
N GLN A 369 -14.94 -4.44 -10.21
CA GLN A 369 -16.21 -4.08 -9.59
C GLN A 369 -16.35 -2.55 -9.55
N SER A 370 -17.37 -2.01 -10.20
CA SER A 370 -17.62 -0.56 -10.16
C SER A 370 -18.43 -0.15 -8.92
N PRO A 371 -18.38 1.14 -8.50
CA PRO A 371 -19.10 1.64 -7.32
C PRO A 371 -20.62 1.47 -7.39
N ASN A 372 -21.18 1.35 -8.60
CA ASN A 372 -22.64 1.22 -8.81
C ASN A 372 -23.15 -0.23 -8.69
N GLY A 373 -22.28 -1.19 -8.36
CA GLY A 373 -22.65 -2.61 -8.23
C GLY A 373 -22.49 -3.43 -9.51
N GLN A 374 -22.27 -2.82 -10.67
CA GLN A 374 -22.01 -3.54 -11.92
C GLN A 374 -20.52 -3.81 -12.13
N ILE A 375 -20.20 -4.73 -13.04
CA ILE A 375 -18.82 -4.93 -13.51
C ILE A 375 -18.54 -3.97 -14.67
N GLY A 376 -17.38 -3.34 -14.62
CA GLY A 376 -16.86 -2.44 -15.65
C GLY A 376 -15.39 -2.71 -15.93
N SER A 377 -14.75 -1.82 -16.66
CA SER A 377 -13.31 -1.83 -16.85
C SER A 377 -12.71 -0.45 -16.59
N ALA A 378 -11.46 -0.44 -16.12
CA ALA A 378 -10.71 0.79 -15.84
C ALA A 378 -9.26 0.64 -16.30
N ASN A 379 -8.51 1.74 -16.25
CA ASN A 379 -7.12 1.80 -16.69
C ASN A 379 -6.21 2.20 -15.53
N GLY A 380 -5.05 1.55 -15.41
CA GLY A 380 -4.02 1.95 -14.47
C GLY A 380 -3.02 0.84 -14.20
N THR A 381 -1.77 1.22 -13.94
CA THR A 381 -0.78 0.31 -13.33
C THR A 381 -1.23 -0.13 -11.93
N SER A 382 -2.05 0.70 -11.26
CA SER A 382 -2.81 0.36 -10.05
C SER A 382 -3.70 -0.88 -10.19
N LEU A 383 -4.09 -1.26 -11.41
CA LEU A 383 -4.84 -2.49 -11.71
C LEU A 383 -3.95 -3.62 -12.23
N SER A 384 -2.69 -3.34 -12.58
CA SER A 384 -1.70 -4.35 -12.96
C SER A 384 -1.07 -5.02 -11.74
N ALA A 385 -0.66 -4.22 -10.75
CA ALA A 385 -0.11 -4.68 -9.47
C ALA A 385 -0.99 -5.72 -8.74
N PRO A 386 -2.31 -5.53 -8.59
CA PRO A 386 -3.17 -6.51 -7.93
C PRO A 386 -3.31 -7.82 -8.69
N ILE A 387 -3.10 -7.87 -10.01
CA ILE A 387 -3.15 -9.15 -10.74
C ILE A 387 -1.89 -9.99 -10.47
N ILE A 388 -0.75 -9.33 -10.18
CA ILE A 388 0.51 -9.98 -9.81
C ILE A 388 0.52 -10.44 -8.36
N SER A 389 -0.16 -9.68 -7.48
CA SER A 389 -0.36 -10.00 -6.06
C SER A 389 -1.28 -11.20 -5.87
#